data_AF-A0AAP3BAF9-F1
#
_entry.id   AF-A0AAP3BAF9-F1
#
_cell.length_a   1.000
_cell.length_b   1.000
_cell.length_c   1.000
_cell.angle_alpha   90.00
_cell.angle_beta   90.00
_cell.angle_gamma   90.00
#
_symmetry.space_group_name_H-M   'P 1'
#
loop_
_entity.id
_entity.type
_entity.pdbx_description
1 polymer ?
#
loop_
_entity_poly.entity_id
_entity_poly.type
_entity_poly.pdbx_seq_one_letter_code
_entity_poly.pdbx_strand_id
1 'polypeptide(L)'
;MDFLQRNLFVKLRSDHFHTKEEMEPMTTFKQKKIAQMMKNLSDVPAGEVRMNNGFLNRRLASIQENERHAIDTSIETIHLLRIIVSNINGILANGVNLGGIIEMGNYLRTKGDKVDFVKLEKWLRKLRIQRMAQLQGSVLILFFEFEQDEIPFVRRIERGAYKLTLRSLYYNSLDQQEILFEQTQAGFVRTTGGTMRKNLRRSMRYLEYAPIETISNFCNNFYRSLSEIEE
;
A
#
# COMPACT_ATOMS: atom_id res chain seq x y z
N MET A 1 6.58 -15.34 -12.19
CA MET A 1 6.30 -14.11 -12.94
C MET A 1 6.29 -14.46 -14.41
N ASP A 2 5.43 -13.84 -15.20
CA ASP A 2 5.51 -13.92 -16.66
C ASP A 2 6.67 -13.05 -17.20
N PHE A 3 6.96 -13.17 -18.50
CA PHE A 3 8.04 -12.44 -19.17
C PHE A 3 7.93 -10.91 -19.01
N LEU A 4 6.72 -10.34 -19.11
CA LEU A 4 6.52 -8.90 -19.00
C LEU A 4 6.71 -8.43 -17.56
N GLN A 5 6.19 -9.19 -16.59
CA GLN A 5 6.36 -8.93 -15.17
C GLN A 5 7.84 -8.94 -14.78
N ARG A 6 8.60 -9.96 -15.21
CA ARG A 6 10.05 -10.03 -14.90
C ARG A 6 10.79 -8.80 -15.40
N ASN A 7 10.60 -8.44 -16.67
CA ASN A 7 11.26 -7.28 -17.25
C ASN A 7 10.79 -5.95 -16.65
N LEU A 8 9.52 -5.84 -16.26
CA LEU A 8 9.03 -4.68 -15.52
C LEU A 8 9.78 -4.51 -14.19
N PHE A 9 9.94 -5.59 -13.41
CA PHE A 9 10.66 -5.50 -12.14
C PHE A 9 12.17 -5.27 -12.31
N VAL A 10 12.80 -5.85 -13.34
CA VAL A 10 14.19 -5.52 -13.71
C VAL A 10 14.31 -4.01 -13.98
N LYS A 11 13.38 -3.45 -14.76
CA LYS A 11 13.39 -2.02 -15.06
C LYS A 11 13.18 -1.16 -13.80
N LEU A 12 12.22 -1.52 -12.94
CA LEU A 12 11.98 -0.81 -11.67
C LEU A 12 13.19 -0.87 -10.73
N ARG A 13 13.87 -2.03 -10.66
CA ARG A 13 15.10 -2.17 -9.86
C ARG A 13 16.26 -1.34 -10.40
N SER A 14 16.47 -1.36 -11.70
CA SER A 14 17.50 -0.55 -12.35
C SER A 14 17.25 0.95 -12.15
N ASP A 15 16.01 1.40 -12.34
CA ASP A 15 15.64 2.82 -12.26
C ASP A 15 15.69 3.40 -10.84
N HIS A 16 15.31 2.61 -9.82
CA HIS A 16 15.17 3.10 -8.44
C HIS A 16 16.26 2.65 -7.49
N PHE A 17 16.91 1.53 -7.79
CA PHE A 17 17.90 0.90 -6.90
C PHE A 17 19.24 0.66 -7.58
N HIS A 18 19.42 1.18 -8.81
CA HIS A 18 20.69 1.16 -9.55
C HIS A 18 21.27 -0.26 -9.74
N THR A 19 20.40 -1.27 -9.88
CA THR A 19 20.86 -2.63 -10.21
C THR A 19 21.42 -2.68 -11.63
N LYS A 20 22.43 -3.54 -11.85
CA LYS A 20 23.10 -3.73 -13.14
C LYS A 20 22.38 -4.74 -14.04
N GLU A 21 21.13 -5.05 -13.73
CA GLU A 21 20.36 -6.04 -14.49
C GLU A 21 19.89 -5.47 -15.81
N GLU A 22 20.00 -6.27 -16.87
CA GLU A 22 19.49 -5.94 -18.19
C GLU A 22 18.17 -6.66 -18.44
N MET A 23 17.21 -5.96 -19.06
CA MET A 23 15.95 -6.57 -19.46
C MET A 23 16.20 -7.67 -20.52
N GLU A 24 15.48 -8.78 -20.41
CA GLU A 24 15.46 -9.82 -21.44
C GLU A 24 15.06 -9.19 -22.79
N PRO A 25 15.77 -9.47 -23.91
CA PRO A 25 15.46 -8.88 -25.22
C PRO A 25 14.01 -9.10 -25.63
N MET A 26 13.36 -8.05 -26.14
CA MET A 26 11.93 -8.11 -26.46
C MET A 26 11.55 -7.23 -27.65
N THR A 27 10.41 -7.55 -28.28
CA THR A 27 9.86 -6.78 -29.40
C THR A 27 9.43 -5.38 -28.95
N THR A 28 9.43 -4.42 -29.89
CA THR A 28 8.98 -3.04 -29.64
C THR A 28 7.58 -2.98 -29.03
N PHE A 29 6.68 -3.90 -29.41
CA PHE A 29 5.34 -4.01 -28.84
C PHE A 29 5.38 -4.32 -27.33
N LYS A 30 6.22 -5.27 -26.90
CA LYS A 30 6.37 -5.62 -25.48
C LYS A 30 7.00 -4.47 -24.68
N GLN A 31 7.97 -3.76 -25.26
CA GLN A 31 8.57 -2.57 -24.63
C GLN A 31 7.52 -1.48 -24.38
N LYS A 32 6.69 -1.17 -25.39
CA LYS A 32 5.58 -0.21 -25.24
C LYS A 32 4.61 -0.63 -24.13
N LYS A 33 4.33 -1.93 -23.99
CA LYS A 33 3.46 -2.45 -22.93
C LYS A 33 4.09 -2.28 -21.54
N ILE A 34 5.39 -2.50 -21.38
CA ILE A 34 6.10 -2.22 -20.11
C ILE A 34 6.07 -0.73 -19.79
N ALA A 35 6.34 0.15 -20.76
CA ALA A 35 6.27 1.59 -20.55
C ALA A 35 4.86 2.04 -20.09
N GLN A 36 3.80 1.47 -20.68
CA GLN A 36 2.43 1.72 -20.23
C GLN A 36 2.19 1.21 -18.81
N MET A 37 2.70 0.03 -18.45
CA MET A 37 2.61 -0.49 -17.08
C MET A 37 3.33 0.43 -16.09
N MET A 38 4.52 0.94 -16.42
CA MET A 38 5.24 1.89 -15.59
C MET A 38 4.46 3.18 -15.38
N LYS A 39 3.87 3.74 -16.44
CA LYS A 39 3.02 4.93 -16.35
C LYS A 39 1.81 4.70 -15.44
N ASN A 40 1.13 3.56 -15.60
CA ASN A 40 -0.01 3.22 -14.75
C ASN A 40 0.39 3.12 -13.27
N LEU A 41 1.61 2.65 -12.97
CA LEU A 41 2.12 2.57 -11.61
C LEU A 41 2.45 3.95 -11.02
N SER A 42 2.95 4.90 -11.83
CA SER A 42 3.21 6.27 -11.38
C SER A 42 1.94 7.10 -11.17
N ASP A 43 0.87 6.77 -11.88
CA ASP A 43 -0.41 7.49 -11.79
C ASP A 43 -1.22 7.11 -10.52
N VAL A 44 -0.77 6.11 -9.75
CA VAL A 44 -1.45 5.73 -8.48
C VAL A 44 -1.10 6.73 -7.38
N PRO A 45 -2.07 7.48 -6.83
CA PRO A 45 -1.80 8.49 -5.82
C PRO A 45 -1.26 7.85 -4.53
N ALA A 46 -0.40 8.61 -3.84
CA ALA A 46 0.04 8.26 -2.50
C ALA A 46 -1.14 8.28 -1.53
N GLY A 47 -1.14 7.37 -0.55
CA GLY A 47 -2.17 7.35 0.48
C GLY A 47 -1.98 8.48 1.48
N GLU A 48 -3.06 8.89 2.15
CA GLU A 48 -2.95 9.86 3.22
C GLU A 48 -2.18 9.31 4.43
N VAL A 49 -1.55 10.17 5.22
CA VAL A 49 -0.86 9.78 6.47
C VAL A 49 -1.83 9.85 7.64
N ARG A 50 -2.85 8.99 7.64
CA ARG A 50 -3.83 8.87 8.72
C ARG A 50 -4.32 7.43 8.88
N MET A 51 -4.92 7.11 10.00
CA MET A 51 -5.64 5.84 10.16
C MET A 51 -7.11 6.04 9.80
N ASN A 52 -7.75 5.03 9.21
CA ASN A 52 -9.18 5.04 8.92
C ASN A 52 -10.01 4.88 10.19
N ASN A 53 -9.48 4.16 11.18
CA ASN A 53 -10.11 4.03 12.47
C ASN A 53 -9.78 5.22 13.38
N GLY A 54 -10.81 5.92 13.89
CA GLY A 54 -10.62 7.12 14.72
C GLY A 54 -9.77 6.90 15.97
N PHE A 55 -9.87 5.75 16.63
CA PHE A 55 -9.06 5.44 17.81
C PHE A 55 -7.59 5.19 17.46
N LEU A 56 -7.32 4.41 16.41
CA LEU A 56 -5.96 4.23 15.90
C LEU A 56 -5.38 5.54 15.38
N ASN A 57 -6.21 6.41 14.81
CA ASN A 57 -5.77 7.72 14.31
C ASN A 57 -5.31 8.62 15.47
N ARG A 58 -6.06 8.66 16.58
CA ARG A 58 -5.62 9.36 17.80
C ARG A 58 -4.31 8.79 18.35
N ARG A 59 -4.14 7.47 18.30
CA ARG A 59 -2.87 6.83 18.70
C ARG A 59 -1.71 7.22 17.79
N LEU A 60 -1.93 7.29 16.48
CA LEU A 60 -0.94 7.72 15.50
C LEU A 60 -0.55 9.19 15.73
N ALA A 61 -1.53 10.07 15.99
CA ALA A 61 -1.28 11.46 16.33
C ALA A 61 -0.45 11.59 17.62
N SER A 62 -0.84 10.88 18.68
CA SER A 62 -0.10 10.87 19.95
C SER A 62 1.33 10.34 19.80
N ILE A 63 1.58 9.31 18.95
CA ILE A 63 2.94 8.84 18.68
C ILE A 63 3.77 9.96 18.03
N GLN A 64 3.24 10.60 17.00
CA GLN A 64 3.95 11.67 16.28
C GLN A 64 4.21 12.90 17.15
N GLU A 65 3.25 13.28 18.00
CA GLU A 65 3.38 14.42 18.89
C GLU A 65 4.37 14.15 20.02
N ASN A 66 4.24 13.02 20.72
CA ASN A 66 5.13 12.68 21.83
C ASN A 66 6.59 12.54 21.36
N GLU A 67 6.81 11.92 20.21
CA GLU A 67 8.18 11.72 19.70
C GLU A 67 8.85 13.04 19.32
N ARG A 68 8.09 14.04 18.82
CA ARG A 68 8.61 15.39 18.55
C ARG A 68 9.12 16.12 19.79
N HIS A 69 8.69 15.70 20.98
CA HIS A 69 9.05 16.32 22.26
C HIS A 69 9.95 15.41 23.11
N ALA A 70 10.34 14.25 22.58
CA ALA A 70 11.25 13.33 23.26
C ALA A 70 12.68 13.88 23.27
N ILE A 71 13.47 13.52 24.27
CA ILE A 71 14.90 13.89 24.30
C ILE A 71 15.67 13.05 23.25
N ASP A 72 15.22 11.82 23.01
CA ASP A 72 15.73 10.85 22.03
C ASP A 72 14.85 10.80 20.76
N THR A 73 14.42 11.96 20.25
CA THR A 73 13.58 12.03 19.04
C THR A 73 14.24 11.33 17.85
N SER A 74 13.55 10.33 17.31
CA SER A 74 13.93 9.71 16.04
C SER A 74 13.00 10.16 14.92
N ILE A 75 13.38 11.26 14.25
CA ILE A 75 12.63 11.84 13.13
C ILE A 75 12.53 10.81 11.99
N GLU A 76 13.61 10.07 11.74
CA GLU A 76 13.67 9.06 10.69
C GLU A 76 12.70 7.90 10.94
N THR A 77 12.56 7.48 12.19
CA THR A 77 11.59 6.45 12.57
C THR A 77 10.16 6.94 12.38
N ILE A 78 9.85 8.19 12.74
CA ILE A 78 8.52 8.78 12.46
C ILE A 78 8.27 8.81 10.96
N HIS A 79 9.26 9.23 10.18
CA HIS A 79 9.09 9.36 8.74
C HIS A 79 8.83 7.99 8.07
N LEU A 80 9.58 6.95 8.46
CA LEU A 80 9.31 5.59 8.00
C LEU A 80 7.91 5.11 8.43
N LEU A 81 7.47 5.40 9.66
CA LEU A 81 6.11 5.10 10.09
C LEU A 81 5.07 5.80 9.20
N ARG A 82 5.30 7.06 8.81
CA ARG A 82 4.41 7.82 7.93
C ARG A 82 4.33 7.21 6.53
N ILE A 83 5.47 6.80 5.96
CA ILE A 83 5.51 6.09 4.67
C ILE A 83 4.71 4.79 4.76
N ILE A 84 4.93 3.98 5.81
CA ILE A 84 4.18 2.74 6.03
C ILE A 84 2.68 3.03 6.08
N VAL A 85 2.24 4.00 6.88
CA VAL A 85 0.81 4.36 7.00
C VAL A 85 0.23 4.85 5.67
N SER A 86 0.95 5.70 4.93
CA SER A 86 0.54 6.13 3.59
C SER A 86 0.35 4.92 2.65
N ASN A 87 1.31 4.00 2.66
CA ASN A 87 1.23 2.77 1.89
C ASN A 87 0.05 1.89 2.31
N ILE A 88 -0.33 1.85 3.59
CA ILE A 88 -1.52 1.12 4.04
C ILE A 88 -2.78 1.71 3.39
N ASN A 89 -2.96 3.03 3.42
CA ASN A 89 -4.10 3.66 2.78
C ASN A 89 -4.09 3.45 1.26
N GLY A 90 -2.91 3.57 0.64
CA GLY A 90 -2.72 3.22 -0.77
C GLY A 90 -3.11 1.78 -1.06
N ILE A 91 -2.75 0.81 -0.20
CA ILE A 91 -3.09 -0.61 -0.35
C ILE A 91 -4.59 -0.86 -0.19
N LEU A 92 -5.22 -0.23 0.79
CA LEU A 92 -6.64 -0.43 1.07
C LEU A 92 -7.54 0.22 0.01
N ALA A 93 -7.11 1.33 -0.58
CA ALA A 93 -7.82 1.99 -1.68
C ALA A 93 -7.47 1.38 -3.05
N ASN A 94 -6.17 1.32 -3.34
CA ASN A 94 -5.42 0.91 -4.55
C ASN A 94 -5.30 -0.61 -4.84
N GLY A 95 -5.11 -1.40 -3.79
CA GLY A 95 -4.20 -2.54 -3.86
C GLY A 95 -2.73 -2.11 -3.78
N VAL A 96 -1.80 -3.07 -3.85
CA VAL A 96 -0.35 -2.81 -3.65
C VAL A 96 0.17 -1.74 -4.63
N ASN A 97 0.42 -0.54 -4.12
CA ASN A 97 1.02 0.56 -4.85
C ASN A 97 2.55 0.38 -4.89
N LEU A 98 3.10 0.01 -6.04
CA LEU A 98 4.54 -0.19 -6.18
C LEU A 98 5.34 1.10 -6.00
N GLY A 99 4.80 2.27 -6.38
CA GLY A 99 5.46 3.55 -6.17
C GLY A 99 5.72 3.81 -4.68
N GLY A 100 4.71 3.60 -3.84
CA GLY A 100 4.85 3.73 -2.39
C GLY A 100 5.76 2.68 -1.75
N ILE A 101 5.77 1.43 -2.27
CA ILE A 101 6.73 0.41 -1.84
C ILE A 101 8.16 0.82 -2.20
N ILE A 102 8.39 1.35 -3.41
CA ILE A 102 9.68 1.85 -3.86
C ILE A 102 10.14 3.04 -3.02
N GLU A 103 9.24 3.98 -2.70
CA GLU A 103 9.52 5.09 -1.78
C GLU A 103 10.01 4.59 -0.42
N MET A 104 9.32 3.59 0.15
CA MET A 104 9.72 2.94 1.40
C MET A 104 11.10 2.29 1.28
N GLY A 105 11.37 1.59 0.18
CA GLY A 105 12.67 0.97 -0.08
C GLY A 105 13.79 2.02 -0.18
N ASN A 106 13.58 3.08 -0.95
CA ASN A 106 14.55 4.17 -1.08
C ASN A 106 14.84 4.83 0.27
N TYR A 107 13.81 5.01 1.09
CA TYR A 107 13.98 5.53 2.44
C TYR A 107 14.83 4.60 3.31
N LEU A 108 14.55 3.31 3.30
CA LEU A 108 15.31 2.30 4.06
C LEU A 108 16.79 2.26 3.63
N ARG A 109 17.08 2.28 2.32
CA ARG A 109 18.48 2.25 1.83
C ARG A 109 19.25 3.54 2.08
N THR A 110 18.57 4.67 2.25
CA THR A 110 19.22 5.98 2.44
C THR A 110 19.28 6.46 3.89
N LYS A 111 18.34 6.01 4.73
CA LYS A 111 18.17 6.47 6.12
C LYS A 111 17.95 5.33 7.12
N GLY A 112 17.94 4.07 6.69
CA GLY A 112 17.65 2.91 7.54
C GLY A 112 18.63 2.75 8.70
N ASP A 113 19.88 3.18 8.53
CA ASP A 113 20.90 3.23 9.59
C ASP A 113 20.54 4.15 10.76
N LYS A 114 19.67 5.13 10.53
CA LYS A 114 19.18 6.10 11.52
C LYS A 114 17.83 5.73 12.13
N VAL A 115 17.19 4.69 11.62
CA VAL A 115 15.88 4.24 12.09
C VAL A 115 16.03 3.40 13.35
N ASP A 116 15.32 3.79 14.41
CA ASP A 116 15.14 2.95 15.59
C ASP A 116 14.03 1.92 15.31
N PHE A 117 14.43 0.77 14.79
CA PHE A 117 13.50 -0.32 14.47
C PHE A 117 12.81 -0.92 15.70
N VAL A 118 13.43 -0.84 16.89
CA VAL A 118 12.81 -1.31 18.14
C VAL A 118 11.63 -0.41 18.51
N LYS A 119 11.79 0.90 18.35
CA LYS A 119 10.72 1.90 18.54
C LYS A 119 9.65 1.77 17.47
N LEU A 120 10.03 1.60 16.19
CA LEU A 120 9.10 1.34 15.09
C LEU A 120 8.21 0.12 15.37
N GLU A 121 8.78 -1.02 15.74
CA GLU A 121 8.01 -2.23 16.03
C GLU A 121 6.97 -2.03 17.14
N LYS A 122 7.32 -1.27 18.18
CA LYS A 122 6.40 -0.91 19.27
C LYS A 122 5.22 -0.09 18.74
N TRP A 123 5.48 0.87 17.86
CA TRP A 123 4.44 1.72 17.25
C TRP A 123 3.53 0.93 16.31
N LEU A 124 4.09 0.12 15.41
CA LEU A 124 3.32 -0.75 14.54
C LEU A 124 2.38 -1.67 15.36
N ARG A 125 2.84 -2.15 16.51
CA ARG A 125 2.04 -2.93 17.47
C ARG A 125 0.93 -2.15 18.13
N LYS A 126 1.23 -0.94 18.59
CA LYS A 126 0.24 -0.04 19.18
C LYS A 126 -0.87 0.33 18.17
N LEU A 127 -0.51 0.41 16.89
CA LEU A 127 -1.40 0.74 15.78
C LEU A 127 -2.08 -0.49 15.15
N ARG A 128 -1.74 -1.72 15.55
CA ARG A 128 -2.31 -2.98 15.01
C ARG A 128 -2.08 -3.17 13.50
N ILE A 129 -0.93 -2.70 12.99
CA ILE A 129 -0.57 -2.74 11.56
C ILE A 129 0.73 -3.51 11.26
N GLN A 130 1.27 -4.27 12.22
CA GLN A 130 2.54 -4.98 12.04
C GLN A 130 2.52 -5.94 10.85
N ARG A 131 1.44 -6.70 10.68
CA ARG A 131 1.33 -7.64 9.54
C ARG A 131 1.22 -6.90 8.20
N MET A 132 0.66 -5.69 8.19
CA MET A 132 0.60 -4.87 6.98
C MET A 132 1.97 -4.27 6.65
N ALA A 133 2.71 -3.79 7.64
CA ALA A 133 4.11 -3.39 7.47
C ALA A 133 4.96 -4.60 6.98
N GLN A 134 4.78 -5.77 7.59
CA GLN A 134 5.45 -7.00 7.18
C GLN A 134 5.08 -7.39 5.74
N LEU A 135 3.82 -7.22 5.34
CA LEU A 135 3.39 -7.43 3.95
C LEU A 135 4.14 -6.50 2.99
N GLN A 136 4.24 -5.21 3.31
CA GLN A 136 4.98 -4.23 2.50
C GLN A 136 6.47 -4.59 2.40
N GLY A 137 7.12 -4.92 3.52
CA GLY A 137 8.53 -5.35 3.53
C GLY A 137 8.75 -6.68 2.81
N SER A 138 7.78 -7.60 2.85
CA SER A 138 7.82 -8.84 2.06
C SER A 138 7.84 -8.56 0.56
N VAL A 139 7.18 -7.48 0.09
CA VAL A 139 7.27 -7.06 -1.32
C VAL A 139 8.66 -6.56 -1.65
N LEU A 140 9.29 -5.78 -0.77
CA LEU A 140 10.68 -5.34 -0.95
C LEU A 140 11.65 -6.52 -1.10
N ILE A 141 11.55 -7.51 -0.22
CA ILE A 141 12.40 -8.72 -0.29
C ILE A 141 12.15 -9.49 -1.60
N LEU A 142 10.88 -9.74 -1.94
CA LEU A 142 10.53 -10.60 -3.07
C LEU A 142 10.78 -9.99 -4.45
N PHE A 143 10.72 -8.66 -4.58
CA PHE A 143 10.71 -7.98 -5.89
C PHE A 143 11.83 -6.95 -6.06
N PHE A 144 12.42 -6.46 -4.97
CA PHE A 144 13.39 -5.36 -4.98
C PHE A 144 14.72 -5.72 -4.31
N GLU A 145 14.95 -7.02 -4.07
CA GLU A 145 16.22 -7.57 -3.59
C GLU A 145 16.69 -6.93 -2.28
N PHE A 146 15.74 -6.70 -1.37
CA PHE A 146 16.08 -6.33 -0.01
C PHE A 146 16.51 -7.57 0.78
N GLU A 147 17.58 -7.40 1.56
CA GLU A 147 17.99 -8.38 2.55
C GLU A 147 17.12 -8.28 3.82
N GLN A 148 17.15 -9.33 4.62
CA GLN A 148 16.29 -9.45 5.79
C GLN A 148 16.73 -8.50 6.92
N ASP A 149 18.02 -8.21 7.02
CA ASP A 149 18.61 -7.27 7.98
C ASP A 149 18.36 -5.80 7.62
N GLU A 150 18.18 -5.47 6.33
CA GLU A 150 17.71 -4.14 5.89
C GLU A 150 16.29 -3.80 6.38
N ILE A 151 15.48 -4.82 6.72
CA ILE A 151 14.08 -4.66 7.13
C ILE A 151 13.75 -5.46 8.40
N PRO A 152 14.27 -5.05 9.59
CA PRO A 152 14.14 -5.83 10.82
C PRO A 152 12.70 -6.10 11.30
N PHE A 153 11.73 -5.28 10.89
CA PHE A 153 10.32 -5.48 11.24
C PHE A 153 9.62 -6.60 10.44
N VAL A 154 10.28 -7.17 9.43
CA VAL A 154 9.81 -8.35 8.70
C VAL A 154 10.35 -9.59 9.39
N ARG A 155 9.50 -10.41 10.01
CA ARG A 155 9.96 -11.65 10.67
C ARG A 155 9.84 -12.88 9.79
N ARG A 156 8.98 -12.77 8.78
CA ARG A 156 8.75 -13.78 7.76
C ARG A 156 8.16 -13.12 6.53
N ILE A 157 8.42 -13.70 5.38
CA ILE A 157 7.78 -13.32 4.13
C ILE A 157 6.30 -13.71 4.19
N GLU A 158 5.40 -12.75 4.04
CA GLU A 158 3.95 -12.98 3.99
C GLU A 158 3.59 -13.74 2.70
N ARG A 159 2.90 -14.88 2.85
CA ARG A 159 2.52 -15.75 1.73
C ARG A 159 1.70 -15.03 0.65
N GLY A 160 0.91 -14.04 1.06
CA GLY A 160 0.09 -13.24 0.16
C GLY A 160 0.88 -12.23 -0.68
N ALA A 161 2.09 -11.82 -0.25
CA ALA A 161 2.84 -10.72 -0.84
C ALA A 161 3.02 -10.90 -2.36
N TYR A 162 3.55 -12.05 -2.77
CA TYR A 162 3.78 -12.35 -4.19
C TYR A 162 2.50 -12.24 -5.04
N LYS A 163 1.41 -12.88 -4.61
CA LYS A 163 0.14 -12.91 -5.35
C LYS A 163 -0.55 -11.54 -5.38
N LEU A 164 -0.46 -10.78 -4.28
CA LEU A 164 -1.06 -9.45 -4.16
C LEU A 164 -0.35 -8.44 -5.05
N THR A 165 0.98 -8.46 -5.07
CA THR A 165 1.81 -7.59 -5.92
C THR A 165 1.58 -7.87 -7.40
N LEU A 166 1.63 -9.14 -7.83
CA LEU A 166 1.41 -9.43 -9.25
C LEU A 166 0.01 -9.06 -9.72
N ARG A 167 -0.98 -9.16 -8.82
CA ARG A 167 -2.33 -8.73 -9.14
C ARG A 167 -2.43 -7.20 -9.30
N SER A 168 -1.66 -6.41 -8.54
CA SER A 168 -1.71 -4.95 -8.65
C SER A 168 -1.20 -4.43 -10.00
N LEU A 169 -0.35 -5.19 -10.68
CA LEU A 169 0.16 -4.85 -12.02
C LEU A 169 -0.92 -4.80 -13.12
N TYR A 170 -2.05 -5.49 -12.93
CA TYR A 170 -3.12 -5.59 -13.92
C TYR A 170 -4.37 -4.79 -13.56
N TYR A 171 -4.38 -4.09 -12.43
CA TYR A 171 -5.51 -3.25 -12.07
C TYR A 171 -5.51 -2.01 -12.96
N ASN A 172 -6.41 -2.02 -13.94
CA ASN A 172 -6.76 -0.85 -14.72
C ASN A 172 -7.67 0.05 -13.88
N SER A 173 -7.66 1.36 -14.13
CA SER A 173 -8.58 2.35 -13.53
C SER A 173 -10.06 1.96 -13.65
N LEU A 174 -10.41 1.12 -14.63
CA LEU A 174 -11.75 0.56 -14.82
C LEU A 174 -12.24 -0.35 -13.68
N ASP A 175 -11.33 -0.97 -12.91
CA ASP A 175 -11.67 -1.76 -11.72
C ASP A 175 -11.67 -0.91 -10.43
N GLN A 176 -11.34 0.39 -10.50
CA GLN A 176 -11.49 1.37 -9.42
C GLN A 176 -12.92 1.94 -9.37
N GLN A 177 -13.94 1.07 -9.45
CA GLN A 177 -15.32 1.54 -9.28
C GLN A 177 -15.59 1.82 -7.79
N GLU A 178 -15.95 3.06 -7.48
CA GLU A 178 -16.58 3.43 -6.22
C GLU A 178 -17.91 2.68 -6.04
N ILE A 179 -18.41 2.66 -4.80
CA ILE A 179 -19.70 2.04 -4.53
C ILE A 179 -20.77 2.97 -5.11
N LEU A 180 -21.29 2.62 -6.27
CA LEU A 180 -22.36 3.39 -6.90
C LEU A 180 -23.71 2.94 -6.36
N PHE A 181 -24.53 3.92 -6.02
CA PHE A 181 -25.89 3.72 -5.59
C PHE A 181 -26.87 4.46 -6.52
N GLU A 182 -28.07 3.91 -6.64
CA GLU A 182 -29.19 4.51 -7.35
C GLU A 182 -30.38 4.64 -6.40
N GLN A 183 -31.05 5.79 -6.47
CA GLN A 183 -32.37 5.94 -5.86
C GLN A 183 -33.44 5.44 -6.84
N THR A 184 -34.31 4.56 -6.36
CA THR A 184 -35.48 4.10 -7.10
C THR A 184 -36.58 5.16 -7.08
N GLN A 185 -37.51 5.11 -8.03
CA GLN A 185 -38.66 6.03 -8.08
C GLN A 185 -39.54 6.02 -6.81
N ALA A 186 -39.45 4.96 -6.00
CA ALA A 186 -40.14 4.83 -4.72
C ALA A 186 -39.30 5.30 -3.51
N GLY A 187 -38.14 5.92 -3.73
CA GLY A 187 -37.25 6.46 -2.69
C GLY A 187 -36.29 5.45 -2.06
N PHE A 188 -36.33 4.16 -2.43
CA PHE A 188 -35.37 3.16 -1.92
C PHE A 188 -34.01 3.27 -2.63
N VAL A 189 -32.93 3.07 -1.89
CA VAL A 189 -31.56 3.05 -2.41
C VAL A 189 -31.12 1.62 -2.72
N ARG A 190 -30.50 1.41 -3.89
CA ARG A 190 -29.88 0.12 -4.29
C ARG A 190 -28.48 0.33 -4.85
N THR A 191 -27.60 -0.64 -4.71
CA THR A 191 -26.25 -0.59 -5.31
C THR A 191 -26.27 -1.01 -6.77
N THR A 192 -25.63 -0.25 -7.65
CA THR A 192 -25.60 -0.53 -9.10
C THR A 192 -24.53 -1.57 -9.46
N GLY A 193 -24.85 -2.48 -10.39
CA GLY A 193 -23.84 -3.27 -11.12
C GLY A 193 -22.90 -4.16 -10.28
N GLY A 194 -23.27 -4.51 -9.04
CA GLY A 194 -22.44 -5.31 -8.15
C GLY A 194 -21.15 -4.61 -7.66
N THR A 195 -21.06 -3.29 -7.81
CA THR A 195 -19.93 -2.44 -7.38
C THR A 195 -19.61 -2.64 -5.90
N MET A 196 -20.62 -2.68 -5.03
CA MET A 196 -20.46 -2.95 -3.60
C MET A 196 -19.78 -4.30 -3.34
N ARG A 197 -20.21 -5.38 -4.01
CA ARG A 197 -19.63 -6.72 -3.85
C ARG A 197 -18.17 -6.77 -4.34
N LYS A 198 -17.87 -6.09 -5.44
CA LYS A 198 -16.49 -5.97 -5.97
C LYS A 198 -15.59 -5.20 -4.99
N ASN A 199 -16.06 -4.05 -4.49
CA ASN A 199 -15.34 -3.23 -3.52
C ASN A 199 -15.12 -3.98 -2.20
N LEU A 200 -16.16 -4.61 -1.65
CA LEU A 200 -16.08 -5.43 -0.45
C LEU A 200 -15.04 -6.56 -0.60
N ARG A 201 -15.10 -7.33 -1.71
CA ARG A 201 -14.14 -8.41 -1.98
C ARG A 201 -12.70 -7.92 -2.12
N ARG A 202 -12.51 -6.69 -2.62
CA ARG A 202 -11.21 -6.05 -2.75
C ARG A 202 -10.68 -5.63 -1.38
N SER A 203 -11.46 -4.86 -0.64
CA SER A 203 -11.10 -4.33 0.68
C SER A 203 -10.82 -5.46 1.68
N MET A 204 -11.72 -6.45 1.76
CA MET A 204 -11.61 -7.57 2.71
C MET A 204 -10.44 -8.51 2.42
N ARG A 205 -9.76 -8.39 1.28
CA ARG A 205 -8.55 -9.16 0.98
C ARG A 205 -7.43 -8.88 1.98
N TYR A 206 -7.43 -7.70 2.58
CA TYR A 206 -6.40 -7.30 3.53
C TYR A 206 -6.80 -7.49 5.00
N LEU A 207 -7.96 -8.07 5.24
CA LEU A 207 -8.53 -8.27 6.58
C LEU A 207 -7.58 -9.05 7.49
N GLU A 208 -6.86 -10.04 6.95
CA GLU A 208 -5.90 -10.81 7.74
C GLU A 208 -4.67 -10.00 8.20
N TYR A 209 -4.31 -8.92 7.49
CA TYR A 209 -3.11 -8.12 7.76
C TYR A 209 -3.39 -6.90 8.64
N ALA A 210 -4.56 -6.29 8.51
CA ALA A 210 -4.98 -5.18 9.36
C ALA A 210 -6.52 -5.16 9.50
N PRO A 211 -7.11 -5.98 10.39
CA PRO A 211 -8.56 -6.15 10.47
C PRO A 211 -9.30 -4.84 10.74
N ILE A 212 -8.84 -4.07 11.72
CA ILE A 212 -9.49 -2.82 12.16
C ILE A 212 -9.46 -1.79 11.03
N GLU A 213 -8.30 -1.58 10.42
CA GLU A 213 -8.16 -0.61 9.32
C GLU A 213 -8.92 -1.04 8.08
N THR A 214 -8.95 -2.33 7.76
CA THR A 214 -9.68 -2.85 6.60
C THR A 214 -11.18 -2.62 6.75
N ILE A 215 -11.74 -2.91 7.93
CA ILE A 215 -13.16 -2.69 8.21
C ILE A 215 -13.48 -1.20 8.23
N SER A 216 -12.67 -0.39 8.93
CA SER A 216 -12.89 1.06 9.01
C SER A 216 -12.81 1.74 7.63
N ASN A 217 -11.83 1.39 6.79
CA ASN A 217 -11.74 1.89 5.42
C ASN A 217 -12.98 1.53 4.59
N PHE A 218 -13.46 0.28 4.68
CA PHE A 218 -14.68 -0.13 3.98
C PHE A 218 -15.91 0.67 4.45
N CYS A 219 -16.10 0.82 5.77
CA CYS A 219 -17.22 1.59 6.32
C CYS A 219 -17.16 3.07 5.92
N ASN A 220 -15.97 3.68 5.92
CA ASN A 220 -15.79 5.07 5.50
C ASN A 220 -16.15 5.26 4.02
N ASN A 221 -15.69 4.37 3.14
CA ASN A 221 -16.03 4.42 1.71
C ASN A 221 -17.53 4.18 1.48
N PHE A 222 -18.13 3.24 2.22
CA PHE A 222 -19.56 2.99 2.14
C PHE A 222 -20.40 4.21 2.57
N TYR A 223 -20.03 4.84 3.70
CA TYR A 223 -20.71 6.03 4.19
C TYR A 223 -20.58 7.21 3.23
N ARG A 224 -19.37 7.46 2.71
CA ARG A 224 -19.13 8.52 1.71
C ARG A 224 -19.97 8.32 0.45
N SER A 225 -20.02 7.09 -0.07
CA SER A 225 -20.84 6.78 -1.24
C SER A 225 -22.34 6.89 -0.98
N LEU A 226 -22.80 6.74 0.27
CA LEU A 226 -24.21 7.01 0.63
C LEU A 226 -24.51 8.51 0.66
N SER A 227 -23.64 9.32 1.26
CA SER A 227 -23.84 10.77 1.33
C SER A 227 -23.89 11.44 -0.05
N GLU A 228 -23.15 10.91 -1.04
CA GLU A 228 -23.17 11.39 -2.43
C GLU A 228 -24.52 11.19 -3.15
N ILE A 229 -25.47 10.44 -2.57
CA ILE A 229 -26.85 10.29 -3.09
C ILE A 229 -27.81 11.26 -2.40
N GLU A 230 -27.49 11.67 -1.16
CA GLU A 230 -28.33 12.56 -0.36
C GLU A 230 -28.15 14.04 -0.76
N GLU A 231 -27.01 14.38 -1.38
CA GLU A 231 -26.72 15.68 -2.01
C GLU A 231 -27.28 15.79 -3.43
#